data_AF-A0A927MJZ8-F1
#
_entry.id   AF-A0A927MJZ8-F1
#
_cell.length_a   1.000
_cell.length_b   1.000
_cell.length_c   1.000
_cell.angle_alpha   90.00
_cell.angle_beta   90.00
_cell.angle_gamma   90.00
#
_symmetry.space_group_name_H-M   'P 1'
#
loop_
_entity.id
_entity.type
_entity.pdbx_description
1 polymer ?
#
loop_
_entity_poly.entity_id
_entity_poly.type
_entity_poly.pdbx_seq_one_letter_code
_entity_poly.pdbx_strand_id
1 'polypeptide(L)'
;MNINSIAPYQLTSFYSENTSAKSDHVEESVFLISETVEKIEKKDSSALYKELSSKYDVRNATFGEIIEMSEALYGAGEISLKEHAALTFDYDKATSSLKRHAPGYISADFDMYETFANSKGERDWIAEFEARASKDFKYGNLIGYQSKMKVLDILERLSH
;
A
#
# COMPACT_ATOMS: atom_id res chain seq x y z
N MET A 1 52.35 7.02 28.25
CA MET A 1 52.03 7.54 26.90
C MET A 1 50.59 7.20 26.63
N ASN A 2 49.71 8.19 26.66
CA ASN A 2 48.29 8.05 26.33
C ASN A 2 48.09 8.41 24.86
N ILE A 3 47.44 7.54 24.08
CA ILE A 3 46.97 7.89 22.75
C ILE A 3 45.55 7.33 22.62
N ASN A 4 44.57 8.19 22.92
CA ASN A 4 43.20 8.00 22.49
C ASN A 4 43.13 8.34 21.00
N SER A 5 42.79 7.37 20.16
CA SER A 5 42.39 7.64 18.77
C SER A 5 40.92 7.30 18.64
N ILE A 6 40.09 8.34 18.67
CA ILE A 6 38.67 8.29 18.34
C ILE A 6 38.60 8.62 16.85
N ALA A 7 38.11 7.68 16.04
CA ALA A 7 37.82 7.92 14.63
C ALA A 7 36.63 8.89 14.52
N PRO A 8 36.70 9.94 13.67
CA PRO A 8 35.54 10.78 13.43
C PRO A 8 34.52 10.04 12.54
N TYR A 9 33.30 9.85 13.06
CA TYR A 9 32.13 9.51 12.25
C TYR A 9 31.87 10.66 11.27
N GLN A 10 31.99 10.41 9.96
CA GLN A 10 31.46 11.34 8.96
C GLN A 10 29.97 11.08 8.80
N LEU A 11 29.15 12.00 9.32
CA LEU A 11 27.73 12.11 8.97
C LEU A 11 27.65 12.77 7.59
N THR A 12 27.47 12.00 6.53
CA THR A 12 27.00 12.55 5.26
C THR A 12 25.48 12.74 5.36
N SER A 13 25.04 13.95 5.66
CA SER A 13 23.63 14.34 5.58
C SER A 13 23.23 14.49 4.11
N PHE A 14 22.36 13.60 3.60
CA PHE A 14 21.72 13.76 2.28
C PHE A 14 20.49 14.70 2.35
N TYR A 15 20.64 15.87 2.96
CA TYR A 15 19.62 16.92 2.87
C TYR A 15 19.98 17.85 1.72
N SER A 16 19.08 17.92 0.73
CA SER A 16 19.08 18.97 -0.28
C SER A 16 18.84 20.31 0.41
N GLU A 17 19.75 21.26 0.27
CA GLU A 17 19.49 22.65 0.67
C GLU A 17 18.29 23.19 -0.11
N ASN A 18 17.31 23.72 0.61
CA ASN A 18 16.18 24.41 0.01
C ASN A 18 16.67 25.80 -0.41
N THR A 19 16.78 26.05 -1.71
CA THR A 19 17.15 27.37 -2.22
C THR A 19 16.00 28.32 -1.90
N SER A 20 16.21 29.27 -0.99
CA SER A 20 15.24 30.35 -0.77
C SER A 20 15.21 31.22 -2.03
N ALA A 21 14.26 30.94 -2.92
CA ALA A 21 13.92 31.83 -4.02
C ALA A 21 13.46 33.16 -3.40
N LYS A 22 14.15 34.25 -3.77
CA LYS A 22 13.69 35.62 -3.51
C LYS A 22 12.27 35.76 -4.07
N SER A 23 11.36 36.31 -3.25
CA SER A 23 10.02 36.67 -3.68
C SER A 23 10.09 37.88 -4.60
N ASP A 24 10.02 37.65 -5.91
CA ASP A 24 9.52 38.67 -6.84
C ASP A 24 8.01 38.47 -7.00
N HIS A 25 7.29 39.58 -6.98
CA HIS A 25 5.83 39.72 -6.99
C HIS A 25 5.08 38.63 -7.78
N VAL A 26 4.19 37.90 -7.09
CA VAL A 26 3.23 36.98 -7.72
C VAL A 26 1.98 37.79 -8.09
N GLU A 27 1.76 38.00 -9.38
CA GLU A 27 0.43 38.34 -9.91
C GLU A 27 -0.53 37.19 -9.59
N GLU A 28 -1.68 37.55 -9.04
CA GLU A 28 -2.71 36.64 -8.56
C GLU A 28 -3.45 35.99 -9.75
N SER A 29 -2.86 34.97 -10.36
CA SER A 29 -3.56 34.15 -11.34
C SER A 29 -4.52 33.21 -10.61
N VAL A 30 -5.77 33.62 -10.47
CA VAL A 30 -6.86 32.80 -9.94
C VAL A 30 -7.06 31.59 -10.86
N PHE A 31 -6.65 30.41 -10.39
CA PHE A 31 -6.88 29.15 -11.08
C PHE A 31 -8.37 28.79 -10.95
N LEU A 32 -9.15 29.09 -11.98
CA LEU A 32 -10.56 28.70 -12.06
C LEU A 32 -10.63 27.20 -12.37
N ILE A 33 -10.84 26.40 -11.33
CA ILE A 33 -11.25 25.01 -11.48
C ILE A 33 -12.70 25.04 -11.99
N SER A 34 -12.89 24.71 -13.27
CA SER A 34 -14.21 24.40 -13.80
C SER A 34 -14.66 23.09 -13.16
N GLU A 35 -15.40 23.19 -12.06
CA GLU A 35 -16.11 22.08 -11.42
C GLU A 35 -17.21 21.57 -12.36
N THR A 36 -16.84 20.77 -13.36
CA THR A 36 -17.72 19.66 -13.76
C THR A 36 -17.54 18.57 -12.73
N VAL A 37 -18.16 18.77 -11.56
CA VAL A 37 -18.39 17.69 -10.61
C VAL A 37 -19.36 16.74 -11.31
N GLU A 38 -18.83 15.72 -11.99
CA GLU A 38 -19.62 14.53 -12.25
C GLU A 38 -20.16 14.10 -10.89
N LYS A 39 -21.48 14.22 -10.75
CA LYS A 39 -22.19 13.83 -9.54
C LYS A 39 -22.08 12.31 -9.46
N ILE A 40 -21.00 11.83 -8.83
CA ILE A 40 -20.86 10.43 -8.45
C ILE A 40 -22.08 10.16 -7.58
N GLU A 41 -23.06 9.45 -8.12
CA GLU A 41 -24.19 8.99 -7.34
C GLU A 41 -23.60 8.16 -6.22
N LYS A 42 -23.71 8.68 -4.99
CA LYS A 42 -23.17 8.05 -3.81
C LYS A 42 -23.97 6.77 -3.59
N LYS A 43 -23.48 5.67 -4.18
CA LYS A 43 -24.01 4.33 -3.94
C LYS A 43 -23.95 4.12 -2.43
N ASP A 44 -25.03 3.59 -1.85
CA ASP A 44 -25.07 3.34 -0.42
C ASP A 44 -23.90 2.43 -0.05
N SER A 45 -22.95 2.96 0.73
CA SER A 45 -21.73 2.26 1.18
C SER A 45 -22.07 0.87 1.71
N SER A 46 -23.12 0.77 2.54
CA SER A 46 -23.53 -0.50 3.12
C SER A 46 -24.02 -1.50 2.07
N ALA A 47 -24.73 -1.02 1.05
CA ALA A 47 -25.18 -1.87 -0.05
C ALA A 47 -24.01 -2.36 -0.91
N LEU A 48 -22.99 -1.53 -1.15
CA LEU A 48 -21.81 -1.93 -1.90
C LEU A 48 -20.99 -3.00 -1.17
N TYR A 49 -20.68 -2.79 0.12
CA TYR A 49 -19.93 -3.80 0.89
C TYR A 49 -20.70 -5.12 0.97
N LYS A 50 -22.03 -5.08 1.14
CA LYS A 50 -22.89 -6.27 1.13
C LYS A 50 -22.92 -6.98 -0.23
N GLU A 51 -22.95 -6.23 -1.32
CA GLU A 51 -22.89 -6.79 -2.67
C GLU A 51 -21.56 -7.53 -2.89
N LEU A 52 -20.45 -6.88 -2.53
CA LEU A 52 -19.10 -7.45 -2.68
C LEU A 52 -18.89 -8.66 -1.75
N SER A 53 -19.28 -8.58 -0.48
CA SER A 53 -19.15 -9.71 0.47
C SER A 53 -20.03 -10.90 0.12
N SER A 54 -21.14 -10.68 -0.59
CA SER A 54 -21.96 -11.77 -1.13
C SER A 54 -21.36 -12.46 -2.35
N LYS A 55 -20.49 -11.76 -3.10
CA LYS A 55 -19.90 -12.23 -4.35
C LYS A 55 -18.54 -12.89 -4.14
N TYR A 56 -17.74 -12.38 -3.21
CA TYR A 56 -16.37 -12.82 -2.96
C TYR A 56 -16.16 -13.17 -1.49
N ASP A 57 -15.29 -14.16 -1.24
CA ASP A 57 -14.82 -14.48 0.11
C ASP A 57 -13.38 -13.99 0.25
N VAL A 58 -13.17 -12.89 0.99
CA VAL A 58 -11.83 -12.30 1.21
C VAL A 58 -10.85 -13.24 1.92
N ARG A 59 -11.33 -14.28 2.62
CA ARG A 59 -10.46 -15.30 3.23
C ARG A 59 -10.08 -16.41 2.25
N ASN A 60 -10.73 -16.47 1.10
CA ASN A 60 -10.46 -17.44 0.04
C ASN A 60 -10.58 -16.77 -1.34
N ALA A 61 -9.95 -15.61 -1.52
CA ALA A 61 -9.99 -14.86 -2.78
C ALA A 61 -8.67 -14.97 -3.53
N THR A 62 -8.74 -14.99 -4.86
CA THR A 62 -7.61 -14.79 -5.75
C THR A 62 -7.21 -13.31 -5.79
N PHE A 63 -5.99 -13.03 -6.28
CA PHE A 63 -5.54 -11.65 -6.45
C PHE A 63 -6.41 -10.86 -7.44
N GLY A 64 -6.90 -11.52 -8.50
CA GLY A 64 -7.82 -10.89 -9.46
C GLY A 64 -9.12 -10.41 -8.81
N GLU A 65 -9.70 -11.23 -7.93
CA GLU A 65 -10.91 -10.86 -7.19
C GLU A 65 -10.67 -9.70 -6.21
N ILE A 66 -9.48 -9.61 -5.61
CA ILE A 66 -9.09 -8.45 -4.78
C ILE A 66 -8.98 -7.18 -5.61
N ILE A 67 -8.47 -7.26 -6.84
CA ILE A 67 -8.45 -6.12 -7.76
C ILE A 67 -9.88 -5.67 -8.05
N GLU A 68 -10.77 -6.58 -8.43
CA GLU A 68 -12.17 -6.25 -8.73
C GLU A 68 -12.88 -5.59 -7.54
N MET A 69 -12.71 -6.13 -6.32
CA MET A 69 -13.24 -5.51 -5.10
C MET A 69 -12.63 -4.13 -4.85
N SER A 70 -11.32 -3.99 -5.01
CA SER A 70 -10.62 -2.73 -4.77
C SER A 70 -11.01 -1.64 -5.76
N GLU A 71 -11.16 -1.98 -7.04
CA GLU A 71 -11.64 -1.06 -8.09
C GLU A 71 -13.07 -0.58 -7.80
N ALA A 72 -13.96 -1.50 -7.40
CA ALA A 72 -15.33 -1.15 -7.07
C ALA A 72 -15.41 -0.20 -5.87
N LEU A 73 -14.65 -0.48 -4.81
CA LEU A 73 -14.57 0.38 -3.62
C LEU A 73 -13.93 1.74 -3.94
N TYR A 74 -12.86 1.75 -4.73
CA TYR A 74 -12.17 2.99 -5.10
C TYR A 74 -13.04 3.87 -6.01
N GLY A 75 -13.69 3.28 -7.02
CA GLY A 75 -14.59 3.99 -7.93
C GLY A 75 -15.81 4.59 -7.21
N ALA A 76 -16.28 3.95 -6.13
CA ALA A 76 -17.34 4.49 -5.28
C ALA A 76 -16.86 5.55 -4.27
N GLY A 77 -15.55 5.76 -4.14
CA GLY A 77 -14.96 6.67 -3.16
C GLY A 77 -14.95 6.14 -1.72
N GLU A 78 -15.14 4.83 -1.53
CA GLU A 78 -15.15 4.18 -0.21
C GLU A 78 -13.75 3.97 0.36
N ILE A 79 -12.75 3.87 -0.51
CA ILE A 79 -11.33 3.76 -0.15
C ILE A 79 -10.51 4.79 -0.93
N SER A 80 -9.38 5.23 -0.37
CA SER A 80 -8.50 6.16 -1.08
C SER A 80 -7.59 5.43 -2.07
N LEU A 81 -6.92 6.21 -2.93
CA LEU A 81 -5.91 5.69 -3.83
C LEU A 81 -4.81 4.92 -3.10
N LYS A 82 -4.47 5.31 -1.86
CA LYS A 82 -3.44 4.63 -1.07
C LYS A 82 -3.87 3.22 -0.68
N GLU A 83 -5.10 3.02 -0.23
CA GLU A 83 -5.60 1.69 0.10
C GLU A 83 -5.81 0.85 -1.15
N HIS A 84 -6.30 1.46 -2.24
CA HIS A 84 -6.41 0.81 -3.54
C HIS A 84 -5.04 0.29 -4.03
N ALA A 85 -4.01 1.13 -4.00
CA ALA A 85 -2.66 0.74 -4.40
C ALA A 85 -2.07 -0.36 -3.51
N ALA A 86 -2.42 -0.39 -2.21
CA ALA A 86 -1.98 -1.45 -1.31
C ALA A 86 -2.65 -2.80 -1.62
N LEU A 87 -3.96 -2.78 -1.91
CA LEU A 87 -4.73 -3.98 -2.26
C LEU A 87 -4.36 -4.54 -3.64
N THR A 88 -4.02 -3.67 -4.60
CA THR A 88 -3.71 -4.05 -5.99
C THR A 88 -2.22 -4.19 -6.28
N PHE A 89 -1.37 -4.20 -5.24
CA PHE A 89 0.05 -4.41 -5.44
C PHE A 89 0.34 -5.86 -5.85
N ASP A 90 0.89 -6.04 -7.06
CA ASP A 90 1.23 -7.34 -7.63
C ASP A 90 2.57 -7.86 -7.07
N TYR A 91 2.48 -8.61 -5.97
CA TYR A 91 3.62 -9.22 -5.29
C TYR A 91 4.30 -10.31 -6.13
N ASP A 92 3.56 -11.04 -6.98
CA ASP A 92 4.13 -12.07 -7.85
C ASP A 92 5.04 -11.45 -8.92
N LYS A 93 4.57 -10.38 -9.55
CA LYS A 93 5.35 -9.62 -10.54
C LYS A 93 6.53 -8.93 -9.89
N ALA A 94 6.38 -8.39 -8.69
CA ALA A 94 7.48 -7.81 -7.93
C ALA A 94 8.54 -8.88 -7.57
N THR A 95 8.12 -10.03 -7.05
CA THR A 95 8.98 -11.18 -6.74
C THR A 95 9.73 -11.66 -7.98
N SER A 96 9.02 -11.86 -9.08
CA SER A 96 9.58 -12.28 -10.36
C SER A 96 10.59 -11.27 -10.90
N SER A 97 10.30 -9.98 -10.77
CA SER A 97 11.21 -8.91 -11.16
C SER A 97 12.48 -8.91 -10.31
N LEU A 98 12.38 -9.09 -8.99
CA LEU A 98 13.53 -9.16 -8.09
C LEU A 98 14.42 -10.36 -8.42
N LYS A 99 13.83 -11.54 -8.61
CA LYS A 99 14.57 -12.75 -9.00
C LYS A 99 15.32 -12.56 -10.33
N ARG A 100 14.70 -11.86 -11.29
CA ARG A 100 15.30 -11.60 -12.61
C ARG A 100 16.46 -10.61 -12.57
N HIS A 101 16.34 -9.53 -11.79
CA HIS A 101 17.31 -8.43 -11.85
C HIS A 101 18.36 -8.45 -10.73
N ALA A 102 18.20 -9.28 -9.71
CA ALA A 102 19.18 -9.46 -8.64
C ALA A 102 19.59 -10.94 -8.47
N PRO A 103 20.06 -11.61 -9.55
CA PRO A 103 20.47 -13.01 -9.46
C PRO A 103 21.62 -13.18 -8.45
N GLY A 104 21.56 -14.23 -7.63
CA GLY A 104 22.55 -14.52 -6.60
C GLY A 104 22.37 -13.79 -5.26
N TYR A 105 21.55 -12.73 -5.21
CA TYR A 105 21.19 -12.05 -3.96
C TYR A 105 19.82 -12.47 -3.43
N ILE A 106 18.94 -12.95 -4.32
CA ILE A 106 17.60 -13.41 -4.00
C ILE A 106 17.56 -14.93 -4.16
N SER A 107 17.04 -15.63 -3.15
CA SER A 107 16.84 -17.08 -3.19
C SER A 107 15.83 -17.46 -4.28
N ALA A 108 16.00 -18.64 -4.89
CA ALA A 108 15.01 -19.20 -5.82
C ALA A 108 13.62 -19.33 -5.17
N ASP A 109 13.59 -19.63 -3.86
CA ASP A 109 12.38 -19.84 -3.08
C ASP A 109 11.86 -18.55 -2.42
N PHE A 110 12.44 -17.38 -2.74
CA PHE A 110 11.98 -16.10 -2.21
C PHE A 110 10.54 -15.80 -2.66
N ASP A 111 9.71 -15.35 -1.75
CA ASP A 111 8.36 -14.85 -1.99
C ASP A 111 8.14 -13.58 -1.16
N MET A 112 7.41 -12.61 -1.72
CA MET A 112 7.01 -11.38 -1.04
C MET A 112 5.70 -11.52 -0.25
N TYR A 113 4.97 -12.63 -0.40
CA TYR A 113 3.82 -12.96 0.44
C TYR A 113 4.26 -13.44 1.83
N GLU A 114 3.45 -13.14 2.85
CA GLU A 114 3.69 -13.61 4.23
C GLU A 114 2.95 -14.91 4.54
N THR A 115 1.89 -15.23 3.79
CA THR A 115 1.10 -16.46 3.90
C THR A 115 1.27 -17.35 2.65
N PHE A 116 0.65 -18.51 2.62
CA PHE A 116 0.57 -19.36 1.42
C PHE A 116 -0.80 -19.25 0.76
N ALA A 117 -0.82 -19.27 -0.58
CA ALA A 117 -2.05 -19.49 -1.33
C ALA A 117 -2.39 -20.99 -1.38
N ASN A 118 -3.66 -21.31 -1.57
CA ASN A 118 -4.12 -22.67 -1.79
C ASN A 118 -3.86 -23.13 -3.24
N SER A 119 -4.24 -24.38 -3.57
CA SER A 119 -4.03 -24.97 -4.89
C SER A 119 -4.71 -24.24 -6.06
N LYS A 120 -5.67 -23.35 -5.78
CA LYS A 120 -6.36 -22.54 -6.79
C LYS A 120 -5.78 -21.12 -6.93
N GLY A 121 -4.76 -20.79 -6.14
CA GLY A 121 -4.22 -19.43 -6.08
C GLY A 121 -5.04 -18.47 -5.21
N GLU A 122 -5.98 -19.00 -4.42
CA GLU A 122 -6.75 -18.21 -3.44
C GLU A 122 -5.96 -18.06 -2.14
N ARG A 123 -6.13 -16.94 -1.44
CA ARG A 123 -5.41 -16.60 -0.21
C ARG A 123 -6.36 -16.02 0.83
N ASP A 124 -6.05 -16.24 2.11
CA ASP A 124 -6.66 -15.47 3.19
C ASP A 124 -6.00 -14.09 3.26
N TRP A 125 -6.65 -13.10 2.64
CA TRP A 125 -6.12 -11.73 2.56
C TRP A 125 -6.14 -11.00 3.89
N ILE A 126 -7.05 -11.37 4.80
CA ILE A 126 -7.03 -10.84 6.16
C ILE A 126 -5.76 -11.36 6.86
N ALA A 127 -5.52 -12.66 6.85
CA ALA A 127 -4.32 -13.25 7.45
C ALA A 127 -3.03 -12.71 6.82
N GLU A 128 -3.01 -12.49 5.51
CA GLU A 128 -1.88 -11.88 4.81
C GLU A 128 -1.56 -10.47 5.33
N PHE A 129 -2.58 -9.60 5.43
CA PHE A 129 -2.36 -8.24 5.91
C PHE A 129 -2.11 -8.16 7.43
N GLU A 130 -2.65 -9.09 8.23
CA GLU A 130 -2.32 -9.24 9.65
C GLU A 130 -0.85 -9.61 9.85
N ALA A 131 -0.36 -10.60 9.09
CA ALA A 131 1.04 -11.02 9.13
C ALA A 131 1.97 -9.88 8.70
N ARG A 132 1.60 -9.17 7.62
CA ARG A 132 2.32 -7.98 7.15
C ARG A 132 2.32 -6.85 8.18
N ALA A 133 1.21 -6.58 8.85
CA ALA A 133 1.11 -5.54 9.87
C ALA A 133 1.98 -5.89 11.08
N SER A 134 1.86 -7.13 11.56
CA SER A 134 2.68 -7.66 12.65
C SER A 134 4.18 -7.56 12.35
N LYS A 135 4.58 -7.85 11.11
CA LYS A 135 5.97 -7.71 10.65
C LYS A 135 6.43 -6.26 10.71
N ASP A 136 5.65 -5.32 10.19
CA ASP A 136 5.98 -3.90 10.23
C ASP A 136 6.15 -3.40 11.67
N PHE A 137 5.23 -3.77 12.55
CA PHE A 137 5.31 -3.42 13.97
C PHE A 137 6.60 -3.99 14.60
N LYS A 138 6.90 -5.27 14.34
CA LYS A 138 8.10 -5.94 14.86
C LYS A 138 9.42 -5.25 14.45
N TYR A 139 9.48 -4.71 13.23
CA TYR A 139 10.67 -4.02 12.72
C TYR A 139 10.65 -2.49 12.93
N GLY A 140 9.68 -1.96 13.69
CA GLY A 140 9.59 -0.54 14.00
C GLY A 140 9.04 0.33 12.85
N ASN A 141 8.48 -0.26 11.80
CA ASN A 141 7.82 0.45 10.70
C ASN A 141 6.38 0.84 11.08
N LEU A 142 6.23 1.82 11.96
CA LEU A 142 4.91 2.24 12.47
C LEU A 142 3.99 2.81 11.39
N ILE A 143 4.54 3.48 10.38
CA ILE A 143 3.78 4.03 9.26
C ILE A 143 3.21 2.89 8.40
N GLY A 144 4.02 1.88 8.11
CA GLY A 144 3.58 0.69 7.40
C GLY A 144 2.51 -0.09 8.17
N TYR A 145 2.71 -0.26 9.49
CA TYR A 145 1.72 -0.88 10.37
C TYR A 145 0.37 -0.16 10.29
N GLN A 146 0.33 1.16 10.47
CA GLN A 146 -0.91 1.94 10.38
C GLN A 146 -1.57 1.82 9.01
N SER A 147 -0.77 1.82 7.94
CA SER A 147 -1.30 1.64 6.57
C SER A 147 -1.96 0.26 6.40
N LYS A 148 -1.36 -0.79 6.95
CA LYS A 148 -1.89 -2.15 6.85
C LYS A 148 -3.11 -2.37 7.73
N MET A 149 -3.18 -1.73 8.89
CA MET A 149 -4.38 -1.73 9.73
C MET A 149 -5.60 -1.10 9.02
N LYS A 150 -5.40 -0.06 8.20
CA LYS A 150 -6.50 0.48 7.38
C LYS A 150 -6.99 -0.49 6.31
N VAL A 151 -6.06 -1.23 5.69
CA VAL A 151 -6.43 -2.27 4.72
C VAL A 151 -7.18 -3.41 5.41
N LEU A 152 -6.77 -3.79 6.62
CA LEU A 152 -7.48 -4.79 7.42
C LEU A 152 -8.92 -4.37 7.72
N ASP A 153 -9.16 -3.13 8.15
CA ASP A 153 -10.52 -2.62 8.38
C ASP A 153 -11.42 -2.74 7.13
N ILE A 154 -10.86 -2.46 5.95
CA ILE A 154 -11.58 -2.63 4.67
C ILE A 154 -11.90 -4.12 4.41
N LEU A 155 -10.90 -5.01 4.57
CA LEU A 155 -11.07 -6.44 4.32
C LEU A 155 -12.03 -7.09 5.34
N GLU A 156 -11.98 -6.69 6.60
CA GLU A 156 -12.90 -7.16 7.65
C GLU A 156 -14.34 -6.75 7.34
N ARG A 157 -14.56 -5.51 6.88
CA ARG A 157 -15.88 -5.06 6.41
C ARG A 157 -16.42 -5.87 5.23
N LEU A 158 -15.54 -6.41 4.39
CA LEU A 158 -15.90 -7.31 3.28
C LEU A 158 -16.10 -8.76 3.72
N SER A 159 -15.79 -9.12 4.97
CA SER A 159 -15.98 -10.46 5.53
C SER A 159 -17.31 -10.66 6.27
N HIS A 160 -18.17 -9.63 6.27
CA HIS A 160 -19.46 -9.58 6.98
C HIS A 160 -20.68 -9.69 6.06
#